data_AF-A0A241Q478-F1
#
_entry.id   AF-A0A241Q478-F1
#
_cell.length_a   1.000
_cell.length_b   1.000
_cell.length_c   1.000
_cell.angle_alpha   90.00
_cell.angle_beta   90.00
_cell.angle_gamma   90.00
#
_symmetry.space_group_name_H-M   'P 1'
#
loop_
_entity.id
_entity.type
_entity.pdbx_description
1 polymer ?
#
loop_
_entity_poly.entity_id
_entity_poly.type
_entity_poly.pdbx_seq_one_letter_code
_entity_poly.pdbx_strand_id
1 'polypeptide(L)'
;MGAARDFLKLLNHPGLPLFNPLKTDSTIKEDDNQKSNSQEIKVEKWNKTAKQLYNAIMWLITIWDAQPNTPLFEFRDEIVKYKENDPYDSKIKRINTAVKNGGKGKKLTEMIEYIKKSNCIRDNVCNFDLLIDRVNKMYDNGVKVESYF
;
A
#
# COMPACT_ATOMS: atom_id res chain seq x y z
N MET A 1 -8.12 26.39 -2.77
CA MET A 1 -7.47 25.83 -1.56
C MET A 1 -8.57 25.15 -0.77
N GLY A 2 -8.43 23.87 -0.45
CA GLY A 2 -9.50 23.10 0.20
C GLY A 2 -9.39 23.14 1.72
N ALA A 3 -10.52 23.20 2.42
CA ALA A 3 -10.59 23.31 3.89
C ALA A 3 -9.70 22.28 4.63
N ALA A 4 -9.56 21.06 4.11
CA ALA A 4 -8.67 20.04 4.67
C ALA A 4 -7.20 20.47 4.74
N ARG A 5 -6.70 21.21 3.73
CA ARG A 5 -5.33 21.73 3.72
C ARG A 5 -5.14 22.87 4.73
N ASP A 6 -6.17 23.68 4.92
CA ASP A 6 -6.14 24.78 5.87
C ASP A 6 -6.13 24.27 7.32
N PHE A 7 -6.88 23.21 7.64
CA PHE A 7 -6.81 22.54 8.94
C PHE A 7 -5.43 21.93 9.22
N LEU A 8 -4.82 21.27 8.22
CA LEU A 8 -3.46 20.74 8.37
C LEU A 8 -2.43 21.85 8.64
N LYS A 9 -2.59 23.01 8.00
CA LYS A 9 -1.75 24.18 8.22
C LYS A 9 -1.92 24.76 9.62
N LEU A 10 -3.16 24.83 10.14
CA LEU A 10 -3.44 25.25 11.52
C LEU A 10 -2.84 24.28 12.55
N LEU A 11 -2.88 22.98 12.27
CA LEU A 11 -2.33 21.94 13.15
C LEU A 11 -0.80 21.76 13.01
N ASN A 12 -0.15 22.54 12.13
CA ASN A 12 1.25 22.37 11.76
C ASN A 12 1.60 20.91 11.37
N HIS A 13 0.67 20.22 10.70
CA HIS A 13 0.80 18.82 10.32
C HIS A 13 1.19 18.73 8.83
N PRO A 14 2.17 17.87 8.44
CA PRO A 14 2.66 17.75 7.06
C PRO A 14 1.65 17.15 6.06
N GLY A 15 0.37 17.02 6.43
CA GLY A 15 -0.62 16.24 5.70
C GLY A 15 -0.50 14.73 5.91
N LEU A 16 -1.60 14.01 5.63
CA LEU A 16 -1.62 12.56 5.66
C LEU A 16 -0.99 12.04 4.36
N PRO A 17 -0.10 11.02 4.41
CA PRO A 17 0.39 10.38 3.20
C PRO A 17 -0.79 9.75 2.46
N LEU A 18 -1.16 10.34 1.32
CA LEU A 18 -2.25 9.85 0.49
C LEU A 18 -1.73 8.72 -0.39
N PHE A 19 -2.34 7.54 -0.29
CA PHE A 19 -2.13 6.50 -1.29
C PHE A 19 -2.74 6.97 -2.61
N ASN A 20 -1.89 7.38 -3.54
CA ASN A 20 -2.30 7.74 -4.89
C ASN A 20 -1.68 6.74 -5.90
N PRO A 21 -2.48 5.79 -6.42
CA PRO A 21 -1.99 4.83 -7.39
C PRO A 21 -1.87 5.41 -8.81
N LEU A 22 -2.50 6.56 -9.10
CA LEU A 22 -2.48 7.17 -10.42
C LEU A 22 -1.14 7.87 -10.70
N LYS A 23 -0.69 7.80 -11.95
CA LYS A 23 0.37 8.66 -12.47
C LYS A 23 -0.16 10.09 -12.46
N THR A 24 0.64 11.02 -11.97
CA THR A 24 0.39 12.44 -12.20
C THR A 24 1.02 12.80 -13.54
N ASP A 25 0.21 13.20 -14.51
CA ASP A 25 0.70 13.85 -15.73
C ASP A 25 1.21 15.23 -15.35
N SER A 26 2.43 15.23 -14.83
CA SER A 26 3.11 16.44 -14.46
C SER A 26 4.54 16.28 -14.93
N THR A 27 4.86 17.06 -15.95
CA THR A 27 6.13 17.76 -16.20
C THR A 27 6.64 18.51 -14.95
N ILE A 28 6.59 17.87 -13.79
CA ILE A 28 7.41 18.20 -12.65
C ILE A 28 8.68 17.43 -12.94
N LYS A 29 9.64 18.13 -13.55
CA LYS A 29 11.04 17.80 -13.37
C LYS A 29 11.21 17.49 -11.89
N GLU A 30 11.88 16.39 -11.57
CA GLU A 30 12.52 16.25 -10.27
C GLU A 30 13.47 17.45 -10.15
N ASP A 31 12.94 18.59 -9.68
CA ASP A 31 13.69 19.82 -9.56
C ASP A 31 14.43 19.70 -8.24
N ASP A 32 15.61 19.11 -8.35
CA ASP A 32 16.59 18.86 -7.28
C ASP A 32 17.14 20.17 -6.68
N ASN A 33 16.45 21.30 -6.85
CA ASN A 33 16.90 22.62 -6.41
C ASN A 33 15.74 23.59 -6.14
N GLN A 34 15.01 23.38 -5.05
CA GLN A 34 14.40 24.50 -4.33
C GLN A 34 14.91 24.54 -2.90
N LYS A 35 15.97 25.34 -2.71
CA LYS A 35 16.35 25.92 -1.42
C LYS A 35 15.15 26.68 -0.85
N SER A 36 14.38 26.02 0.00
CA SER A 36 13.53 26.66 0.99
C SER A 36 13.84 25.98 2.33
N ASN A 37 14.03 26.79 3.37
CA ASN A 37 14.56 26.42 4.69
C ASN A 37 14.34 24.96 5.09
N SER A 38 15.44 24.22 5.08
CA SER A 38 15.52 22.78 5.30
C SER A 38 15.18 22.42 6.75
N GLN A 39 13.89 22.22 7.04
CA GLN A 39 13.56 21.06 7.85
C GLN A 39 13.82 19.85 6.96
N GLU A 40 14.83 19.04 7.30
CA GLU A 40 15.06 17.75 6.65
C GLU A 40 13.72 17.03 6.53
N ILE A 41 13.19 16.93 5.30
CA ILE A 41 12.07 16.04 5.03
C ILE A 41 12.66 14.66 5.26
N LYS A 42 12.49 14.13 6.47
CA LYS A 42 12.87 12.76 6.81
C LYS A 42 12.21 11.88 5.77
N VAL A 43 13.00 11.38 4.82
CA VAL A 43 12.54 10.41 3.83
C VAL A 43 11.98 9.26 4.65
N GLU A 44 10.67 9.08 4.57
CA GLU A 44 9.96 8.15 5.44
C GLU A 44 10.52 6.75 5.18
N LYS A 45 11.23 6.21 6.17
CA LYS A 45 11.92 4.94 6.03
C LYS A 45 10.86 3.83 6.06
N TRP A 46 10.76 3.06 4.99
CA TRP A 46 9.88 1.91 4.89
C TRP A 46 10.71 0.65 4.73
N ASN A 47 10.36 -0.41 5.46
CA ASN A 47 10.78 -1.75 5.11
C ASN A 47 10.14 -2.12 3.76
N LYS A 48 10.92 -2.75 2.85
CA LYS A 48 10.46 -3.07 1.49
C LYS A 48 9.25 -4.00 1.49
N THR A 49 9.28 -5.06 2.30
CA THR A 49 8.17 -6.01 2.47
C THR A 49 6.95 -5.33 3.09
N ALA A 50 7.15 -4.52 4.13
CA ALA A 50 6.07 -3.75 4.75
C ALA A 50 5.41 -2.78 3.75
N LYS A 51 6.20 -2.16 2.86
CA LYS A 51 5.67 -1.28 1.82
C LYS A 51 4.81 -2.03 0.81
N GLN A 52 5.24 -3.21 0.37
CA GLN A 52 4.41 -4.05 -0.51
C GLN A 52 3.13 -4.48 0.19
N LEU A 53 3.20 -4.88 1.47
CA LEU A 53 2.01 -5.28 2.24
C LEU A 53 1.04 -4.12 2.44
N TYR A 54 1.54 -2.91 2.71
CA TYR A 54 0.76 -1.68 2.75
C TYR A 54 0.06 -1.41 1.42
N ASN A 55 0.79 -1.46 0.30
CA ASN A 55 0.21 -1.24 -1.02
C ASN A 55 -0.88 -2.28 -1.32
N ALA A 56 -0.68 -3.54 -0.93
CA ALA A 56 -1.68 -4.59 -1.09
C ALA A 56 -2.97 -4.26 -0.32
N ILE A 57 -2.86 -3.88 0.96
CA ILE A 57 -4.01 -3.47 1.77
C ILE A 57 -4.74 -2.26 1.16
N MET A 58 -3.98 -1.26 0.69
CA MET A 58 -4.58 -0.07 0.05
C MET A 58 -5.32 -0.41 -1.24
N TRP A 59 -4.80 -1.34 -2.05
CA TRP A 59 -5.53 -1.87 -3.19
C TRP A 59 -6.80 -2.60 -2.80
N LEU A 60 -6.77 -3.43 -1.74
CA LEU A 60 -7.98 -4.09 -1.25
C LEU A 60 -9.04 -3.10 -0.78
N ILE A 61 -8.64 -2.06 -0.03
CA ILE A 61 -9.55 -0.99 0.38
C ILE A 61 -10.19 -0.33 -0.85
N THR A 62 -9.39 -0.07 -1.89
CA THR A 62 -9.85 0.60 -3.12
C THR A 62 -10.76 -0.30 -3.97
N ILE A 63 -10.37 -1.56 -4.19
CA ILE A 63 -11.08 -2.51 -5.05
C ILE A 63 -12.42 -2.92 -4.43
N TRP A 64 -12.46 -3.07 -3.10
CA TRP A 64 -13.67 -3.51 -2.39
C TRP A 64 -14.52 -2.36 -1.85
N ASP A 65 -14.13 -1.10 -2.10
CA ASP A 65 -14.78 0.09 -1.53
C ASP A 65 -14.99 -0.06 -0.01
N ALA A 66 -13.92 -0.51 0.67
CA ALA A 66 -14.00 -0.89 2.07
C ALA A 66 -14.29 0.35 2.94
N GLN A 67 -15.27 0.22 3.83
CA GLN A 67 -15.63 1.30 4.73
C GLN A 67 -14.60 1.48 5.85
N PRO A 68 -14.44 2.71 6.38
CA PRO A 68 -13.69 2.96 7.61
C PRO A 68 -14.19 2.06 8.75
N ASN A 69 -13.31 1.75 9.71
CA ASN A 69 -13.59 0.85 10.85
C ASN A 69 -13.85 -0.62 10.45
N THR A 70 -13.41 -1.04 9.27
CA THR A 70 -13.32 -2.47 8.92
C THR A 70 -11.94 -3.02 9.30
N PRO A 71 -11.80 -4.36 9.47
CA PRO A 71 -10.51 -4.98 9.77
C PRO A 71 -9.37 -4.60 8.81
N LEU A 72 -9.68 -4.25 7.56
CA LEU A 72 -8.67 -3.78 6.60
C LEU A 72 -8.01 -2.46 7.02
N PHE A 73 -8.77 -1.52 7.59
CA PHE A 73 -8.22 -0.27 8.10
C PHE A 73 -7.40 -0.51 9.37
N GLU A 74 -7.81 -1.44 10.23
CA GLU A 74 -6.99 -1.86 11.38
C GLU A 74 -5.63 -2.43 10.93
N PHE A 75 -5.59 -3.28 9.89
CA PHE A 75 -4.32 -3.77 9.35
C PHE A 75 -3.49 -2.66 8.72
N ARG A 76 -4.12 -1.76 7.97
CA ARG A 76 -3.44 -0.59 7.41
C ARG A 76 -2.73 0.18 8.52
N ASP A 77 -3.45 0.51 9.58
CA ASP A 77 -2.93 1.32 10.68
C ASP A 77 -1.81 0.60 11.44
N GLU A 78 -1.93 -0.72 11.61
CA GLU A 78 -0.87 -1.54 12.19
C GLU A 78 0.40 -1.56 11.31
N ILE A 79 0.26 -1.75 9.99
CA ILE A 79 1.40 -1.71 9.07
C ILE A 79 2.05 -0.33 9.04
N VAL A 80 1.27 0.75 9.10
CA VAL A 80 1.80 2.12 9.18
C VAL A 80 2.55 2.35 10.50
N LYS A 81 2.01 1.86 11.63
CA LYS A 81 2.64 1.97 12.95
C LYS A 81 4.02 1.28 12.98
N TYR A 82 4.17 0.16 12.29
CA TYR A 82 5.40 -0.63 12.25
C TYR A 82 6.10 -0.60 10.89
N LYS A 83 5.94 0.49 10.11
CA LYS A 83 6.39 0.60 8.70
C LYS A 83 7.88 0.35 8.46
N GLU A 84 8.72 0.57 9.47
CA GLU A 84 10.18 0.35 9.41
C GLU A 84 10.58 -1.10 9.68
N ASN A 85 9.67 -1.90 10.24
CA ASN A 85 9.92 -3.28 10.62
C ASN A 85 9.49 -4.25 9.52
N ASP A 86 10.16 -5.39 9.47
CA ASP A 86 9.74 -6.49 8.62
C ASP A 86 8.43 -7.10 9.15
N PRO A 87 7.39 -7.28 8.31
CA PRO A 87 6.11 -7.80 8.77
C PRO A 87 6.20 -9.30 9.06
N TYR A 88 5.52 -9.74 10.12
CA TYR A 88 5.37 -11.16 10.42
C TYR A 88 4.64 -11.92 9.31
N ASP A 89 5.06 -13.16 9.07
CA ASP A 89 4.45 -14.05 8.09
C ASP A 89 2.95 -14.28 8.34
N SER A 90 2.51 -14.26 9.60
CA SER A 90 1.09 -14.33 9.97
C SER A 90 0.27 -13.15 9.41
N LYS A 91 0.85 -11.95 9.34
CA LYS A 91 0.22 -10.76 8.75
C LYS A 91 0.14 -10.88 7.24
N ILE A 92 1.21 -11.32 6.60
CA ILE A 92 1.24 -11.57 5.14
C ILE A 92 0.21 -12.65 4.78
N LYS A 93 0.18 -13.76 5.52
CA LYS A 93 -0.79 -14.86 5.34
C LYS A 93 -2.22 -14.37 5.50
N ARG A 94 -2.51 -13.53 6.51
CA ARG A 94 -3.84 -12.96 6.73
C ARG A 94 -4.34 -12.16 5.53
N ILE A 95 -3.49 -11.29 4.96
CA ILE A 95 -3.85 -10.54 3.76
C ILE A 95 -4.00 -11.46 2.55
N ASN A 96 -3.11 -12.42 2.35
CA ASN A 96 -3.23 -13.44 1.30
C ASN A 96 -4.58 -14.18 1.36
N THR A 97 -4.99 -14.62 2.56
CA THR A 97 -6.29 -15.26 2.79
C THR A 97 -7.46 -14.31 2.52
N ALA A 98 -7.32 -13.02 2.86
CA ALA A 98 -8.33 -12.03 2.51
C ALA A 98 -8.50 -11.93 0.99
N VAL A 99 -7.40 -11.89 0.22
CA VAL A 99 -7.48 -11.89 -1.26
C VAL A 99 -8.10 -13.19 -1.78
N LYS A 100 -7.69 -14.34 -1.26
CA LYS A 100 -8.27 -15.64 -1.63
C LYS A 100 -9.80 -15.66 -1.48
N ASN A 101 -10.30 -15.19 -0.36
CA ASN A 101 -11.72 -15.25 -0.02
C ASN A 101 -12.53 -14.13 -0.71
N GLY A 102 -11.98 -12.92 -0.81
CA GLY A 102 -12.66 -11.75 -1.38
C GLY A 102 -12.45 -11.54 -2.88
N GLY A 103 -11.43 -12.17 -3.47
CA GLY A 103 -11.00 -11.98 -4.86
C GLY A 103 -11.84 -12.74 -5.90
N LYS A 104 -12.85 -13.52 -5.48
CA LYS A 104 -13.73 -14.31 -6.37
C LYS A 104 -12.94 -15.19 -7.36
N GLY A 105 -11.88 -15.83 -6.86
CA GLY A 105 -10.98 -16.68 -7.66
C GLY A 105 -9.86 -15.96 -8.40
N LYS A 106 -9.74 -14.62 -8.26
CA LYS A 106 -8.66 -13.82 -8.86
C LYS A 106 -7.59 -13.45 -7.85
N LYS A 107 -6.36 -13.32 -8.32
CA LYS A 107 -5.23 -12.72 -7.58
C LYS A 107 -5.33 -11.20 -7.55
N LEU A 108 -4.64 -10.58 -6.60
CA LEU A 108 -4.60 -9.13 -6.46
C LEU A 108 -4.04 -8.46 -7.72
N THR A 109 -2.93 -8.97 -8.25
CA THR A 109 -2.35 -8.53 -9.53
C THR A 109 -3.35 -8.57 -10.68
N GLU A 110 -4.16 -9.61 -10.80
CA GLU A 110 -5.18 -9.72 -11.87
C GLU A 110 -6.30 -8.67 -11.70
N MET A 111 -6.72 -8.42 -10.46
CA MET A 111 -7.70 -7.37 -10.16
C MET A 111 -7.14 -5.97 -10.49
N ILE A 112 -5.87 -5.71 -10.15
CA ILE A 112 -5.18 -4.45 -10.48
C ILE A 112 -4.99 -4.30 -11.98
N GLU A 113 -4.64 -5.37 -12.69
CA GLU A 113 -4.45 -5.35 -14.14
C GLU A 113 -5.75 -4.98 -14.88
N TYR A 114 -6.90 -5.43 -14.36
CA TYR A 114 -8.19 -4.99 -14.88
C TYR A 114 -8.40 -3.48 -14.72
N ILE A 115 -8.01 -2.90 -13.59
CA ILE A 115 -8.08 -1.45 -13.33
C ILE A 115 -7.09 -0.68 -14.22
N LYS A 116 -5.87 -1.22 -14.42
CA LYS A 116 -4.83 -0.63 -15.26
C LYS A 116 -5.27 -0.41 -16.71
N LYS A 117 -6.15 -1.26 -17.25
CA LYS A 117 -6.64 -1.13 -18.64
C LYS A 117 -7.28 0.22 -18.95
N SER A 118 -7.88 0.87 -17.95
CA SER A 118 -8.56 2.16 -18.09
C SER A 118 -7.89 3.30 -17.33
N ASN A 119 -6.75 3.06 -16.67
CA ASN A 119 -6.10 4.03 -15.78
C ASN A 119 -4.57 4.02 -15.91
N CYS A 120 -3.96 5.21 -15.90
CA CYS A 120 -2.51 5.36 -15.80
C CYS A 120 -2.04 5.08 -14.36
N ILE A 121 -1.71 3.83 -14.03
CA ILE A 121 -1.25 3.43 -12.69
C ILE A 121 0.28 3.46 -12.58
N ARG A 122 0.81 3.82 -11.40
CA ARG A 122 2.25 3.77 -11.10
C ARG A 122 2.69 2.32 -10.83
N ASP A 123 3.81 1.90 -11.41
CA ASP A 123 4.26 0.51 -11.28
C ASP A 123 4.78 0.17 -9.87
N ASN A 124 5.33 1.15 -9.15
CA ASN A 124 5.88 0.95 -7.81
C ASN A 124 4.83 0.61 -6.73
N VAL A 125 3.54 0.85 -6.98
CA VAL A 125 2.45 0.45 -6.09
C VAL A 125 1.82 -0.90 -6.46
N CYS A 126 2.31 -1.56 -7.51
CA CYS A 126 1.76 -2.81 -8.05
C CYS A 126 2.72 -4.00 -7.90
N ASN A 127 3.92 -3.82 -7.35
CA ASN A 127 4.87 -4.91 -7.14
C ASN A 127 4.60 -5.62 -5.80
N PHE A 128 4.42 -6.94 -5.86
CA PHE A 128 4.21 -7.82 -4.69
C PHE A 128 5.17 -9.01 -4.63
N ASP A 129 6.31 -8.95 -5.32
CA ASP A 129 7.25 -10.07 -5.46
C ASP A 129 7.74 -10.60 -4.09
N LEU A 130 8.02 -9.70 -3.13
CA LEU A 130 8.47 -10.10 -1.79
C LEU A 130 7.36 -10.81 -1.02
N LEU A 131 6.10 -10.43 -1.23
CA LEU A 131 4.96 -11.09 -0.60
C LEU A 131 4.70 -12.47 -1.23
N ILE A 132 4.80 -12.55 -2.56
CA ILE A 132 4.68 -13.82 -3.32
C ILE A 132 5.76 -14.80 -2.85
N ASP A 133 7.01 -14.34 -2.77
CA ASP A 133 8.14 -15.15 -2.30
C ASP A 133 7.97 -15.63 -0.85
N ARG A 134 7.44 -14.75 0.02
CA ARG A 134 7.14 -15.09 1.41
C ARG A 134 6.07 -16.17 1.48
N VAL A 135 4.93 -15.99 0.82
CA VAL A 135 3.82 -16.95 0.84
C VAL A 135 4.23 -18.29 0.26
N ASN A 136 4.98 -18.29 -0.85
CA ASN A 136 5.44 -19.52 -1.50
C ASN A 136 6.36 -20.38 -0.61
N LYS A 137 6.93 -19.83 0.46
CA LYS A 137 7.73 -20.55 1.46
C LYS A 137 6.90 -21.07 2.64
N MET A 138 5.62 -20.69 2.74
CA MET A 138 4.74 -21.06 3.84
C MET A 138 4.06 -22.41 3.61
N TYR A 139 3.83 -23.12 4.72
CA TYR A 139 3.02 -24.34 4.80
C TYR A 139 1.91 -24.16 5.83
N ASP A 140 0.76 -24.75 5.55
CA ASP A 140 -0.39 -24.81 6.45
C ASP A 140 -0.81 -26.27 6.60
N ASN A 141 -0.62 -26.84 7.79
CA ASN A 141 -0.86 -28.27 8.06
C ASN A 141 -0.20 -29.21 7.03
N GLY A 142 1.04 -28.90 6.62
CA GLY A 142 1.80 -29.68 5.63
C GLY A 142 1.44 -29.39 4.18
N VAL A 143 0.43 -28.56 3.90
CA VAL A 143 0.05 -28.15 2.55
C VAL A 143 0.70 -26.81 2.21
N LYS A 144 1.32 -26.70 1.04
CA LYS A 144 1.93 -25.45 0.58
C LYS A 144 0.85 -24.37 0.40
N VAL A 145 1.10 -23.18 0.94
CA VAL A 145 0.17 -22.05 0.77
C VAL A 145 0.34 -21.47 -0.63
N GLU A 146 -0.77 -21.31 -1.35
CA GLU A 146 -0.80 -20.63 -2.64
C GLU A 146 -0.84 -19.10 -2.44
N SER A 147 -0.05 -18.38 -3.24
CA SER A 147 -0.08 -16.91 -3.29
C SER A 147 -1.22 -16.39 -4.17
N TYR A 148 -2.02 -15.51 -3.59
CA TYR A 148 -3.10 -14.73 -4.20
C TYR A 148 -2.72 -13.25 -4.37
N PHE A 149 -1.49 -12.85 -4.03
CA PHE A 149 -0.93 -11.57 -4.45
C PHE A 149 -0.77 -11.53 -5.98
#